data_AF-A0A7C4P2F7-F1
#
_entry.id   AF-A0A7C4P2F7-F1
#
_cell.length_a   1.000
_cell.length_b   1.000
_cell.length_c   1.000
_cell.angle_alpha   90.00
_cell.angle_beta   90.00
_cell.angle_gamma   90.00
#
_symmetry.space_group_name_H-M   'P 1'
#
loop_
_entity.id
_entity.type
_entity.pdbx_description
1 polymer ?
#
loop_
_entity_poly.entity_id
_entity_poly.type
_entity_poly.pdbx_seq_one_letter_code
_entity_poly.pdbx_strand_id
1 'polypeptide(L)'
;MTPGVEQSGTKNRGKKITKEGRKDLRWAMVEVAQRAVKSDPLWERRFQELCRRMHRNQAIVVIAHALLKLVWLVLSRRQPYRHFSHERIAYKYLTWAWQLSEAERDGLTRQQFARYYLMRMGIGHELEKIALNPRYPRRLASEAELLTLRPDLFQSG
;
A
#
# COMPACT_ATOMS: atom_id res chain seq x y z
N MET A 1 50.94 -6.16 35.24
CA MET A 1 49.76 -6.17 36.12
C MET A 1 48.52 -6.40 35.26
N THR A 2 47.95 -7.60 35.30
CA THR A 2 46.49 -7.82 35.26
C THR A 2 45.87 -7.21 36.54
N PRO A 3 44.54 -6.95 36.65
CA PRO A 3 43.41 -7.61 35.97
C PRO A 3 42.26 -6.69 35.50
N GLY A 4 41.26 -7.30 34.85
CA GLY A 4 39.97 -6.67 34.56
C GLY A 4 39.02 -7.62 33.83
N VAL A 5 38.76 -8.78 34.43
CA VAL A 5 37.69 -9.68 34.01
C VAL A 5 36.37 -9.12 34.56
N GLU A 6 35.42 -8.83 33.67
CA GLU A 6 33.99 -8.82 34.03
C GLU A 6 33.25 -9.77 33.09
N GLN A 7 33.12 -11.00 33.57
CA GLN A 7 32.18 -11.97 33.05
C GLN A 7 30.87 -11.77 33.83
N SER A 8 29.86 -11.17 33.20
CA SER A 8 28.48 -11.28 33.67
C SER A 8 27.71 -12.23 32.76
N GLY A 9 27.20 -13.28 33.37
CA GLY A 9 26.61 -14.42 32.71
C GLY A 9 25.27 -14.15 32.02
N THR A 10 25.03 -15.00 31.03
CA THR A 10 23.71 -15.59 30.73
C THR A 10 22.63 -14.63 30.23
N LYS A 11 22.83 -14.08 29.04
CA LYS A 11 21.70 -13.84 28.12
C LYS A 11 22.03 -14.42 26.75
N ASN A 12 21.34 -15.51 26.40
CA ASN A 12 21.24 -15.99 25.02
C ASN A 12 20.62 -14.87 24.18
N ARG A 13 21.45 -14.00 23.61
CA ARG A 13 21.07 -13.17 22.48
C ARG A 13 20.91 -14.13 21.30
N GLY A 14 19.66 -14.53 21.03
CA GLY A 14 19.30 -15.16 19.77
C GLY A 14 20.01 -14.42 18.64
N LYS A 15 20.78 -15.17 17.84
CA LYS A 15 21.65 -14.64 16.79
C LYS A 15 20.89 -13.59 15.97
N LYS A 16 21.53 -12.45 15.69
CA LYS A 16 20.98 -11.41 14.82
C LYS A 16 20.44 -12.10 13.57
N ILE A 17 19.13 -11.97 13.31
CA ILE A 17 18.55 -12.21 12.00
C ILE A 17 19.53 -11.59 11.01
N THR A 18 20.12 -12.44 10.17
CA THR A 18 21.08 -12.06 9.15
C THR A 18 20.56 -10.78 8.49
N LYS A 19 21.36 -9.71 8.56
CA LYS A 19 21.02 -8.41 7.95
C LYS A 19 21.19 -8.47 6.43
N GLU A 20 20.78 -9.58 5.83
CA GLU A 20 20.77 -9.75 4.38
C GLU A 20 19.54 -8.99 3.85
N GLY A 21 19.80 -7.84 3.25
CA GLY A 21 18.80 -6.95 2.67
C GLY A 21 19.09 -5.47 2.91
N ARG A 22 18.71 -4.60 1.96
CA ARG A 22 18.88 -3.13 2.08
C ARG A 22 18.23 -2.63 3.36
N LYS A 23 19.03 -1.96 4.20
CA LYS A 23 18.60 -1.36 5.48
C LYS A 23 17.41 -0.42 5.27
N ASP A 24 17.44 0.35 4.19
CA ASP A 24 16.41 1.34 3.85
C ASP A 24 15.07 0.67 3.55
N LEU A 25 15.08 -0.45 2.82
CA LEU A 25 13.87 -1.20 2.51
C LEU A 25 13.23 -1.77 3.79
N ARG A 26 14.05 -2.28 4.70
CA ARG A 26 13.55 -2.76 6.00
C ARG A 26 12.91 -1.64 6.80
N TRP A 27 13.56 -0.49 6.86
CA TRP A 27 13.02 0.70 7.54
C TRP A 27 11.71 1.15 6.90
N ALA A 28 11.67 1.28 5.57
CA ALA A 28 10.47 1.65 4.83
C ALA A 28 9.32 0.67 5.06
N MET A 29 9.56 -0.65 5.00
CA MET A 29 8.51 -1.63 5.25
C MET A 29 7.98 -1.60 6.70
N VAL A 30 8.82 -1.27 7.68
CA VAL A 30 8.38 -1.07 9.07
C VAL A 30 7.49 0.17 9.18
N GLU A 31 7.87 1.27 8.53
CA GLU A 31 7.06 2.49 8.45
C GLU A 31 5.71 2.27 7.76
N VAL A 32 5.70 1.47 6.69
CA VAL A 32 4.46 1.04 6.01
C VAL A 32 3.60 0.19 6.96
N ALA A 33 4.19 -0.77 7.67
CA ALA A 33 3.48 -1.61 8.64
C ALA A 33 2.85 -0.78 9.77
N GLN A 34 3.58 0.21 10.30
CA GLN A 34 3.06 1.10 11.34
C GLN A 34 1.83 1.89 10.85
N ARG A 35 1.85 2.38 9.61
CA ARG A 35 0.70 3.07 9.01
C ARG A 35 -0.45 2.11 8.72
N ALA A 36 -0.16 0.90 8.22
CA ALA A 36 -1.17 -0.11 7.92
C ALA A 36 -1.97 -0.52 9.16
N VAL A 37 -1.27 -0.79 10.27
CA VAL A 37 -1.91 -1.16 11.56
C VAL A 37 -2.83 -0.05 12.09
N LYS A 38 -2.56 1.22 11.77
CA LYS A 38 -3.40 2.36 12.21
C LYS A 38 -4.58 2.68 11.30
N SER A 39 -4.56 2.20 10.05
CA SER A 39 -5.48 2.65 8.99
C SER A 39 -6.35 1.55 8.41
N ASP A 40 -6.00 0.28 8.61
CA ASP A 40 -6.73 -0.86 8.09
C ASP A 40 -7.10 -1.84 9.23
N PRO A 41 -8.41 -2.06 9.48
CA PRO A 41 -8.89 -2.96 10.54
C PRO A 41 -8.34 -4.39 10.46
N LEU A 42 -8.05 -4.89 9.26
CA LEU A 42 -7.48 -6.24 9.07
C LEU A 42 -6.08 -6.34 9.68
N TRP A 43 -5.23 -5.36 9.37
CA TRP A 43 -3.86 -5.31 9.84
C TRP A 43 -3.78 -4.96 11.33
N GLU A 44 -4.70 -4.12 11.81
CA GLU A 44 -4.85 -3.84 13.23
C GLU A 44 -5.14 -5.11 14.04
N ARG A 45 -6.20 -5.85 13.65
CA ARG A 45 -6.58 -7.09 14.34
C ARG A 45 -5.45 -8.10 14.35
N ARG A 46 -4.81 -8.32 13.19
CA ARG A 46 -3.68 -9.24 13.07
C ARG A 46 -2.50 -8.83 13.94
N PHE A 47 -2.22 -7.54 14.05
CA PHE A 47 -1.19 -7.02 14.93
C PHE A 47 -1.51 -7.22 16.41
N GLN A 48 -2.76 -7.01 16.82
CA GLN A 48 -3.21 -7.27 18.19
C GLN A 48 -3.08 -8.76 18.55
N GLU A 49 -3.46 -9.66 17.64
CA GLU A 49 -3.30 -11.11 17.81
C GLU A 49 -1.82 -11.51 17.96
N LEU A 50 -0.91 -10.89 17.19
CA LEU A 50 0.53 -11.09 17.33
C LEU A 50 1.05 -10.55 18.66
N CYS A 51 0.60 -9.36 19.10
CA CYS A 51 1.00 -8.77 20.38
C CYS A 51 0.63 -9.65 21.58
N ARG A 52 -0.38 -10.52 21.47
CA ARG A 52 -0.70 -11.50 22.51
C ARG A 52 0.36 -12.60 22.67
N ARG A 53 1.18 -12.84 21.64
CA ARG A 53 2.17 -13.93 21.58
C ARG A 53 3.62 -13.45 21.59
N MET A 54 3.89 -12.18 21.24
CA MET A 54 5.24 -11.63 21.11
C MET A 54 5.30 -10.13 21.41
N HIS A 55 6.51 -9.63 21.64
CA HIS A 55 6.75 -8.20 21.87
C HIS A 55 6.30 -7.35 20.67
N ARG A 56 5.79 -6.14 20.94
CA ARG A 56 5.25 -5.19 19.95
C ARG A 56 6.16 -4.96 18.75
N ASN A 57 7.45 -4.75 18.99
CA ASN A 57 8.45 -4.53 17.93
C ASN A 57 8.70 -5.77 17.07
N GLN A 58 8.49 -6.97 17.62
CA GLN A 58 8.56 -8.20 16.81
C GLN A 58 7.28 -8.34 15.97
N ALA A 59 6.12 -8.06 16.58
CA ALA A 59 4.83 -8.09 15.89
C ALA A 59 4.81 -7.15 14.66
N ILE A 60 5.33 -5.92 14.79
CA ILE A 60 5.36 -4.97 13.66
C ILE A 60 6.29 -5.44 12.53
N VAL A 61 7.41 -6.09 12.87
CA VAL A 61 8.33 -6.67 11.87
C VAL A 61 7.67 -7.84 11.15
N VAL A 62 6.87 -8.66 11.85
CA VAL A 62 6.07 -9.72 11.22
C VAL A 62 5.03 -9.16 10.26
N ILE A 63 4.33 -8.06 10.63
CA ILE A 63 3.41 -7.36 9.72
C ILE A 63 4.16 -6.81 8.51
N ALA A 64 5.32 -6.18 8.70
CA ALA A 64 6.16 -5.67 7.61
C ALA A 64 6.56 -6.78 6.62
N HIS A 65 6.93 -7.96 7.11
CA HIS A 65 7.25 -9.11 6.27
C HIS A 65 6.01 -9.65 5.53
N ALA A 66 4.84 -9.69 6.17
CA ALA A 66 3.60 -10.10 5.52
C ALA A 66 3.20 -9.12 4.39
N LEU A 67 3.34 -7.82 4.62
CA LEU A 67 3.13 -6.78 3.61
C LEU A 67 4.16 -6.88 2.48
N LEU A 68 5.43 -7.16 2.79
CA LEU A 68 6.46 -7.34 1.77
C LEU A 68 6.13 -8.54 0.86
N LYS A 69 5.69 -9.66 1.44
CA LYS A 69 5.23 -10.82 0.66
C LYS A 69 4.03 -10.49 -0.23
N LEU A 70 3.10 -9.68 0.29
CA LEU A 70 1.94 -9.21 -0.48
C LEU A 70 2.40 -8.36 -1.66
N VAL A 71 3.29 -7.38 -1.44
CA VAL A 71 3.88 -6.55 -2.49
C VAL A 71 4.58 -7.42 -3.54
N TRP A 72 5.42 -8.36 -3.10
CA TRP A 72 6.09 -9.29 -4.01
C TRP A 72 5.09 -10.13 -4.80
N LEU A 73 4.05 -10.68 -4.16
CA LEU A 73 3.02 -11.47 -4.84
C LEU A 73 2.31 -10.64 -5.91
N VAL A 74 1.94 -9.40 -5.60
CA VAL A 74 1.28 -8.48 -6.54
C VAL A 74 2.21 -8.15 -7.72
N LEU A 75 3.47 -7.82 -7.44
CA LEU A 75 4.45 -7.48 -8.47
C LEU A 75 4.84 -8.69 -9.34
N SER A 76 5.01 -9.86 -8.74
CA SER A 76 5.47 -11.08 -9.43
C SER A 76 4.35 -11.83 -10.14
N ARG A 77 3.12 -11.80 -9.62
CA ARG A 77 1.99 -12.53 -10.22
C ARG A 77 1.06 -11.65 -11.07
N ARG A 78 1.24 -10.32 -11.08
CA ARG A 78 0.32 -9.34 -11.71
C ARG A 78 -1.16 -9.59 -11.37
N GLN A 79 -1.45 -10.22 -10.23
CA GLN A 79 -2.82 -10.47 -9.79
C GLN A 79 -3.24 -9.35 -8.83
N PRO A 80 -4.32 -8.62 -9.13
CA PRO A 80 -4.78 -7.52 -8.29
C PRO A 80 -5.22 -8.01 -6.91
N TYR A 81 -4.80 -7.29 -5.87
CA TYR A 81 -5.14 -7.59 -4.48
C TYR A 81 -6.66 -7.42 -4.26
N ARG A 82 -7.38 -8.52 -4.03
CA ARG A 82 -8.85 -8.63 -4.09
C ARG A 82 -9.65 -7.99 -2.94
N HIS A 83 -9.01 -7.35 -1.96
CA HIS A 83 -9.70 -6.81 -0.76
C HIS A 83 -10.04 -5.32 -0.83
N PHE A 84 -10.02 -4.69 -2.00
CA PHE A 84 -10.46 -3.29 -2.17
C PHE A 84 -11.59 -3.18 -3.18
N SER A 85 -12.62 -2.40 -2.87
CA SER A 85 -13.62 -2.01 -3.86
C SER A 85 -13.00 -1.08 -4.90
N HIS A 86 -13.44 -1.19 -6.16
CA HIS A 86 -13.02 -0.29 -7.24
C HIS A 86 -13.24 1.18 -6.84
N GLU A 87 -14.31 1.46 -6.11
CA GLU A 87 -14.63 2.77 -5.57
C GLU A 87 -13.58 3.31 -4.57
N ARG A 88 -13.06 2.44 -3.68
CA ARG A 88 -12.01 2.84 -2.73
C ARG A 88 -10.70 3.14 -3.43
N ILE A 89 -10.40 2.40 -4.50
CA ILE A 89 -9.24 2.64 -5.35
C ILE A 89 -9.40 3.94 -6.14
N ALA A 90 -10.57 4.14 -6.75
CA ALA A 90 -10.93 5.36 -7.47
C ALA A 90 -10.79 6.60 -6.58
N TYR A 91 -11.27 6.53 -5.34
CA TYR A 91 -11.13 7.61 -4.38
C TYR A 91 -9.67 7.92 -4.08
N LYS A 92 -8.81 6.90 -3.96
CA LYS A 92 -7.36 7.11 -3.74
C LYS A 92 -6.73 7.85 -4.91
N TYR A 93 -6.99 7.44 -6.14
CA TYR A 93 -6.51 8.19 -7.31
C TYR A 93 -7.06 9.61 -7.37
N LEU A 94 -8.32 9.82 -7.02
CA LEU A 94 -8.92 11.15 -6.99
C LEU A 94 -8.26 12.05 -5.92
N THR A 95 -8.03 11.52 -4.71
CA THR A 95 -7.34 12.25 -3.64
C THR A 95 -5.89 12.54 -4.00
N TRP A 96 -5.23 11.63 -4.72
CA TRP A 96 -3.88 11.84 -5.22
C TRP A 96 -3.87 12.96 -6.27
N ALA A 97 -4.81 12.94 -7.22
CA ALA A 97 -4.97 13.99 -8.23
C ALA A 97 -5.20 15.39 -7.63
N TRP A 98 -5.71 15.50 -6.40
CA TRP A 98 -5.84 16.80 -5.73
C TRP A 98 -4.51 17.41 -5.31
N GLN A 99 -3.49 16.58 -5.13
CA GLN A 99 -2.15 16.99 -4.73
C GLN A 99 -1.25 17.29 -5.94
N LEU A 100 -1.70 16.96 -7.15
CA LEU A 100 -0.94 17.10 -8.38
C LEU A 100 -1.29 18.39 -9.13
N SER A 101 -0.27 19.03 -9.67
CA SER A 101 -0.39 20.09 -10.67
C SER A 101 -1.01 19.55 -11.97
N GLU A 102 -1.35 20.45 -12.90
CA GLU A 102 -1.88 20.06 -14.21
C GLU A 102 -0.84 19.32 -15.06
N ALA A 103 0.42 19.75 -15.00
CA ALA A 103 1.52 19.10 -15.71
C ALA A 103 1.74 17.67 -15.20
N GLU A 104 1.71 17.45 -13.87
CA GLU A 104 1.85 16.10 -13.28
C GLU A 104 0.66 15.17 -13.55
N ARG A 105 -0.48 15.73 -14.00
CA ARG A 105 -1.65 14.97 -14.44
C ARG A 105 -1.67 14.78 -15.97
N ASP A 106 -0.61 15.17 -16.67
CA ASP A 106 -0.53 15.16 -18.13
C ASP A 106 -1.69 15.94 -18.81
N GLY A 107 -2.15 17.03 -18.20
CA GLY A 107 -3.29 17.82 -18.68
C GLY A 107 -4.67 17.20 -18.42
N LEU A 108 -4.75 16.02 -17.80
CA LEU A 108 -6.02 15.39 -17.44
C LEU A 108 -6.67 16.12 -16.27
N THR A 109 -8.00 16.27 -16.27
CA THR A 109 -8.73 16.68 -15.06
C THR A 109 -8.55 15.67 -13.93
N ARG A 110 -8.87 16.04 -12.69
CA ARG A 110 -8.75 15.13 -11.53
C ARG A 110 -9.60 13.86 -11.69
N GLN A 111 -10.78 14.01 -12.29
CA GLN A 111 -11.71 12.91 -12.58
C GLN A 111 -11.19 12.03 -13.71
N GLN A 112 -10.64 12.63 -14.77
CA GLN A 112 -10.03 11.91 -15.88
C GLN A 112 -8.76 11.17 -15.44
N PHE A 113 -7.94 11.79 -14.60
CA PHE A 113 -6.76 11.15 -14.01
C PHE A 113 -7.15 9.91 -13.21
N ALA A 114 -8.18 10.00 -12.35
CA ALA A 114 -8.66 8.85 -11.62
C ALA A 114 -9.19 7.73 -12.55
N ARG A 115 -9.94 8.09 -13.60
CA ARG A 115 -10.40 7.14 -14.63
C ARG A 115 -9.22 6.47 -15.35
N TYR A 116 -8.19 7.23 -15.71
CA TYR A 116 -7.02 6.75 -16.46
C TYR A 116 -6.33 5.60 -15.75
N TYR A 117 -6.06 5.75 -14.46
CA TYR A 117 -5.41 4.69 -13.71
C TYR A 117 -6.31 3.48 -13.45
N LEU A 118 -7.63 3.69 -13.30
CA LEU A 118 -8.58 2.58 -13.19
C LEU A 118 -8.61 1.73 -14.47
N MET A 119 -8.70 2.39 -15.64
CA MET A 119 -8.66 1.72 -16.94
C MET A 119 -7.31 1.02 -17.17
N ARG A 120 -6.19 1.64 -16.81
CA ARG A 120 -4.85 1.04 -16.91
C ARG A 120 -4.67 -0.20 -16.03
N MET A 121 -5.48 -0.34 -14.97
CA MET A 121 -5.50 -1.52 -14.11
C MET A 121 -6.56 -2.55 -14.54
N GLY A 122 -7.37 -2.28 -15.57
CA GLY A 122 -8.46 -3.16 -16.00
C GLY A 122 -9.58 -3.30 -14.96
N ILE A 123 -9.86 -2.24 -14.18
CA ILE A 123 -10.89 -2.25 -13.15
C ILE A 123 -11.78 -1.01 -13.23
N GLY A 124 -12.96 -1.08 -12.60
CA GLY A 124 -13.82 0.08 -12.42
C GLY A 124 -14.44 0.61 -13.72
N HIS A 125 -14.52 -0.20 -14.77
CA HIS A 125 -15.09 0.19 -16.07
C HIS A 125 -16.48 0.83 -15.93
N GLU A 126 -17.37 0.20 -15.15
CA GLU A 126 -18.75 0.67 -14.91
C GLU A 126 -18.86 1.73 -13.79
N LEU A 127 -17.76 2.14 -13.16
CA LEU A 127 -17.83 3.04 -12.00
C LEU A 127 -18.04 4.49 -12.45
N GLU A 128 -19.25 5.05 -12.33
CA GLU A 128 -19.51 6.43 -12.75
C GLU A 128 -19.29 7.48 -11.64
N LYS A 129 -19.40 7.05 -10.38
CA LYS A 129 -19.33 7.91 -9.20
C LYS A 129 -18.65 7.21 -8.03
N ILE A 130 -18.06 8.01 -7.16
CA ILE A 130 -17.44 7.60 -5.91
C ILE A 130 -18.29 8.13 -4.76
N ALA A 131 -19.06 7.24 -4.14
CA ALA A 131 -20.01 7.45 -3.06
C ALA A 131 -19.57 6.79 -1.72
N LEU A 132 -18.25 6.70 -1.45
CA LEU A 132 -17.72 6.24 -0.14
C LEU A 132 -18.31 7.03 1.04
N ASN A 133 -18.64 8.30 0.82
CA ASN A 133 -19.51 9.08 1.69
C ASN A 133 -20.80 9.38 0.90
N PRO A 134 -21.94 8.75 1.23
CA PRO A 134 -23.20 8.95 0.51
C PRO A 134 -23.67 10.41 0.45
N ARG A 135 -23.23 11.25 1.40
CA ARG A 135 -23.58 12.67 1.47
C ARG A 135 -22.90 13.51 0.39
N TYR A 136 -21.76 13.07 -0.13
CA TYR A 136 -20.96 13.82 -1.11
C TYR A 136 -20.41 12.89 -2.20
N PRO A 137 -21.27 12.35 -3.07
CA PRO A 137 -20.82 11.52 -4.17
C PRO A 137 -20.00 12.37 -5.15
N ARG A 138 -18.83 11.85 -5.55
CA ARG A 138 -17.94 12.51 -6.50
C ARG A 138 -18.06 11.85 -7.86
N ARG A 139 -18.36 12.63 -8.90
CA ARG A 139 -18.42 12.14 -10.28
C ARG A 139 -17.03 11.70 -10.75
N LEU A 140 -16.98 10.59 -11.49
CA LEU A 140 -15.83 10.12 -12.23
C LEU A 140 -16.03 10.39 -13.74
N ALA A 141 -14.95 10.60 -14.49
CA ALA A 141 -15.03 10.69 -15.95
C ALA A 141 -15.51 9.35 -16.53
N SER A 142 -16.20 9.36 -17.68
CA SER A 142 -16.59 8.11 -18.35
C SER A 142 -15.42 7.51 -19.13
N GLU A 143 -15.52 6.23 -19.52
CA GLU A 143 -14.50 5.62 -20.37
C GLU A 143 -14.45 6.26 -21.75
N ALA A 144 -15.61 6.51 -22.36
CA ALA A 144 -15.71 7.16 -23.66
C ALA A 144 -15.06 8.55 -23.66
N GLU A 145 -15.27 9.32 -22.58
CA GLU A 145 -14.60 10.61 -22.39
C GLU A 145 -13.08 10.45 -22.37
N LEU A 146 -12.56 9.48 -21.61
CA LEU A 146 -11.13 9.30 -21.50
C LEU A 146 -10.49 8.73 -22.78
N LEU A 147 -11.14 7.78 -23.45
CA LEU A 147 -10.66 7.20 -24.71
C LEU A 147 -10.54 8.26 -25.81
N THR A 148 -11.38 9.30 -25.77
CA THR A 148 -11.26 10.45 -26.69
C THR A 148 -9.95 11.22 -26.46
N LEU A 149 -9.47 11.29 -25.22
CA LEU A 149 -8.26 12.04 -24.83
C LEU A 149 -6.98 11.18 -24.83
N ARG A 150 -7.13 9.87 -24.60
CA ARG A 150 -6.07 8.86 -24.45
C ARG A 150 -6.48 7.56 -25.16
N PRO A 151 -6.44 7.55 -26.50
CA PRO A 151 -6.80 6.37 -27.29
C PRO A 151 -5.81 5.21 -27.13
N ASP A 152 -4.62 5.46 -26.59
CA ASP A 152 -3.59 4.45 -26.28
C ASP A 152 -4.08 3.37 -25.28
N LEU A 153 -5.09 3.68 -24.47
CA LEU A 153 -5.65 2.75 -23.50
C LEU A 153 -6.48 1.60 -24.14
N PHE A 154 -6.77 1.67 -25.45
CA PHE A 154 -7.54 0.63 -26.16
C PHE A 154 -6.84 -0.74 -26.20
N GLN A 155 -5.52 -0.79 -26.01
CA GLN A 155 -4.71 -2.01 -26.18
C GLN A 155 -4.31 -2.72 -24.87
N SER A 156 -4.76 -2.23 -23.71
CA SER A 156 -4.34 -2.74 -22.39
C SER A 156 -5.33 -3.68 -21.71
N GLY A 157 -6.39 -4.13 -22.41
CA GLY A 157 -7.43 -5.02 -21.90
C GLY A 157 -7.17 -6.50 -22.18
#